data_AF-A0A6N7L9R4-F1
#
_entry.id   AF-A0A6N7L9R4-F1
#
_cell.length_a   1.000
_cell.length_b   1.000
_cell.length_c   1.000
_cell.angle_alpha   90.00
_cell.angle_beta   90.00
_cell.angle_gamma   90.00
#
_symmetry.space_group_name_H-M   'P 1'
#
loop_
_entity.id
_entity.type
_entity.pdbx_description
1 polymer ?
#
loop_
_entity_poly.entity_id
_entity_poly.type
_entity_poly.pdbx_seq_one_letter_code
_entity_poly.pdbx_strand_id
1 'polypeptide(L)'
;MPESEQQYEFSVFCGEFVDDDVMVTICIYRPTGTNGDWMLEVVDQEGYSTIWDDRFATDRDAFEEFLATVKRDGIRSFLEQSIHTVH
;
A
#
# COMPACT_ATOMS: atom_id res chain seq x y z
N MET A 1 24.20 12.28 -14.66
CA MET A 1 24.07 10.97 -14.00
C MET A 1 22.59 10.65 -14.08
N PRO A 2 22.11 9.71 -14.89
CA PRO A 2 20.71 9.33 -14.80
C PRO A 2 20.55 8.62 -13.46
N GLU A 3 19.82 9.26 -12.56
CA GLU A 3 19.31 8.64 -11.34
C GLU A 3 18.65 7.32 -11.75
N SER A 4 19.11 6.22 -11.15
CA SER A 4 18.62 4.88 -11.42
C SER A 4 17.11 4.90 -11.56
N GLU A 5 16.61 4.65 -12.78
CA GLU A 5 15.19 4.39 -13.05
C GLU A 5 14.87 3.12 -12.27
N GLN A 6 14.53 3.29 -10.98
CA GLN A 6 14.19 2.21 -10.09
C GLN A 6 12.89 1.64 -10.65
N GLN A 7 13.05 0.63 -11.49
CA GLN A 7 11.96 0.04 -12.22
C GLN A 7 11.20 -0.80 -11.19
N TYR A 8 10.05 -0.30 -10.78
CA TYR A 8 9.15 -1.01 -9.90
C TYR A 8 8.15 -1.80 -10.74
N GLU A 9 7.89 -3.05 -10.34
CA GLU A 9 6.79 -3.83 -10.89
C GLU A 9 5.57 -3.65 -10.01
N PHE A 10 4.46 -3.21 -10.60
CA PHE A 10 3.19 -3.05 -9.92
C PHE A 10 2.36 -4.32 -10.03
N SER A 11 1.70 -4.69 -8.94
CA SER A 11 0.78 -5.82 -8.92
C SER A 11 -0.55 -5.49 -9.61
N VAL A 12 -1.25 -6.54 -10.03
CA VAL A 12 -2.65 -6.48 -10.50
C VAL A 12 -3.65 -6.11 -9.40
N PHE A 13 -3.24 -6.19 -8.13
CA PHE A 13 -4.05 -5.76 -6.99
C PHE A 13 -4.00 -4.25 -6.74
N CYS A 14 -3.14 -3.52 -7.48
CA CYS A 14 -3.19 -2.07 -7.47
C CYS A 14 -4.53 -1.58 -8.02
N GLY A 15 -5.17 -0.67 -7.31
CA GLY A 15 -6.46 -0.13 -7.72
C GLY A 15 -7.06 0.81 -6.70
N GLU A 16 -8.06 1.55 -7.16
CA GLU A 16 -8.90 2.38 -6.30
C GLU A 16 -9.84 1.48 -5.51
N PHE A 17 -9.90 1.70 -4.20
CA PHE A 17 -10.73 1.00 -3.25
C PHE A 17 -11.60 2.01 -2.53
N VAL A 18 -12.91 1.75 -2.50
CA VAL A 18 -13.89 2.62 -1.86
C VAL A 18 -14.64 1.83 -0.80
N ASP A 19 -14.59 2.30 0.44
CA ASP A 19 -15.30 1.70 1.57
C ASP A 19 -15.78 2.80 2.52
N ASP A 20 -16.98 2.66 3.07
CA ASP A 20 -17.57 3.59 4.07
C ASP A 20 -17.44 5.11 3.75
N ASP A 21 -17.66 5.48 2.48
CA ASP A 21 -17.53 6.85 1.91
C ASP A 21 -16.08 7.37 1.79
N VAL A 22 -15.09 6.49 1.99
CA VAL A 22 -13.66 6.78 1.86
C VAL A 22 -13.11 6.13 0.60
N MET A 23 -12.42 6.92 -0.22
CA MET A 23 -11.68 6.42 -1.39
C MET A 23 -10.19 6.42 -1.08
N VAL A 24 -9.54 5.28 -1.30
CA VAL A 24 -8.08 5.13 -1.24
C VAL A 24 -7.58 4.41 -2.49
N THR A 25 -6.36 4.67 -2.90
CA THR A 25 -5.68 4.01 -4.01
C THR A 25 -4.62 3.10 -3.43
N ILE A 26 -4.78 1.81 -3.69
CA ILE A 26 -3.84 0.78 -3.27
C ILE A 26 -2.77 0.65 -4.35
N CYS A 27 -1.52 0.80 -3.96
CA CYS A 27 -0.32 0.68 -4.77
C CYS A 27 0.56 -0.41 -4.17
N ILE A 28 0.53 -1.60 -4.76
CA ILE A 28 1.39 -2.72 -4.37
C ILE A 28 2.50 -2.85 -5.41
N TYR A 29 3.73 -2.60 -5.01
CA TYR A 29 4.86 -2.59 -5.94
C TYR A 29 6.10 -3.23 -5.33
N ARG A 30 6.98 -3.73 -6.19
CA ARG A 30 8.27 -4.30 -5.78
C ARG A 30 9.40 -3.81 -6.65
N PRO A 31 10.64 -3.70 -6.14
CA PRO A 31 11.80 -3.40 -6.97
C PRO A 31 12.05 -4.51 -7.99
N THR A 32 12.28 -4.16 -9.27
CA THR A 32 12.55 -5.15 -10.31
C THR A 32 13.81 -5.97 -9.97
N GLY A 33 13.73 -7.27 -10.21
CA GLY A 33 14.83 -8.20 -9.93
C GLY A 33 14.83 -8.80 -8.52
N THR A 34 13.88 -8.46 -7.64
CA THR A 34 13.68 -9.18 -6.37
C THR A 34 12.57 -10.24 -6.50
N ASN A 35 12.81 -11.42 -5.92
CA ASN A 35 11.80 -12.47 -5.79
C ASN A 35 11.18 -12.38 -4.39
N GLY A 36 10.25 -11.44 -4.24
CA GLY A 36 9.69 -11.02 -2.97
C GLY A 36 9.81 -9.50 -2.83
N ASP A 37 9.66 -8.99 -1.61
CA ASP A 37 9.79 -7.57 -1.30
C ASP A 37 8.66 -6.70 -1.86
N TRP A 38 7.44 -7.23 -1.87
CA TRP A 38 6.27 -6.43 -2.19
C TRP A 38 6.05 -5.40 -1.09
N MET A 39 5.98 -4.14 -1.48
CA MET A 39 5.62 -3.02 -0.63
C MET A 39 4.16 -2.66 -0.89
N LEU A 40 3.45 -2.40 0.20
CA LEU A 40 2.10 -1.87 0.17
C LEU A 40 2.17 -0.37 0.45
N GLU A 41 1.58 0.39 -0.45
CA GLU A 41 1.33 1.81 -0.29
C GLU A 41 -0.16 2.06 -0.51
N VAL A 42 -0.77 2.86 0.34
CA VAL A 42 -2.16 3.26 0.23
C VAL A 42 -2.23 4.77 0.25
N VAL A 43 -2.71 5.35 -0.84
CA VAL A 43 -2.86 6.80 -1.00
C VAL A 43 -4.32 7.15 -0.81
N ASP A 44 -4.66 7.95 0.19
CA ASP A 44 -6.05 8.36 0.39
C ASP A 44 -6.47 9.50 -0.57
N GLN A 45 -7.75 9.85 -0.55
CA GLN A 45 -8.33 10.93 -1.35
C GLN A 45 -7.73 12.33 -1.09
N GLU A 46 -7.18 12.58 0.10
CA GLU A 46 -6.48 13.81 0.46
C GLU A 46 -5.01 13.80 0.00
N GLY A 47 -4.49 12.65 -0.44
CA GLY A 47 -3.14 12.47 -0.96
C GLY A 47 -2.09 12.06 0.08
N TYR A 48 -2.50 11.59 1.26
CA TYR A 48 -1.63 10.94 2.22
C TYR A 48 -1.32 9.52 1.78
N SER A 49 -0.02 9.23 1.64
CA SER A 49 0.46 7.87 1.45
C SER A 49 0.78 7.22 2.79
N THR A 50 0.11 6.10 3.05
CA THR A 50 0.47 5.17 4.11
C THR A 50 1.29 4.06 3.48
N ILE A 51 2.55 3.93 3.90
CA ILE A 51 3.46 2.89 3.41
C ILE A 51 3.71 1.92 4.56
N TRP A 52 3.58 0.63 4.27
CA TRP A 52 3.91 -0.43 5.23
C TRP A 52 5.43 -0.66 5.22
N ASP A 53 6.02 -0.80 6.41
CA ASP A 53 7.46 -1.11 6.54
C ASP A 53 7.73 -2.58 6.22
N ASP A 54 6.76 -3.44 6.55
CA ASP A 54 6.82 -4.86 6.24
C ASP A 54 6.74 -5.13 4.74
N ARG A 55 7.61 -6.03 4.32
CA ARG A 55 7.73 -6.47 2.95
C ARG A 55 7.10 -7.83 2.79
N PHE A 56 6.12 -7.90 1.90
CA PHE A 56 5.33 -9.09 1.70
C PHE A 56 6.00 -10.03 0.70
N ALA A 57 5.81 -11.34 0.92
CA ALA A 57 6.31 -12.37 0.01
C ALA A 57 5.53 -12.39 -1.31
N THR A 58 4.23 -12.05 -1.25
CA THR A 58 3.35 -11.96 -2.41
C THR A 58 2.51 -10.69 -2.33
N ASP A 59 2.12 -10.19 -3.49
CA ASP A 59 1.20 -9.06 -3.62
C ASP A 59 -0.17 -9.32 -2.98
N ARG A 60 -0.61 -10.59 -2.96
CA ARG A 60 -1.83 -10.99 -2.26
C ARG A 60 -1.72 -10.80 -0.75
N ASP A 61 -0.59 -11.18 -0.16
CA ASP A 61 -0.34 -11.06 1.27
C ASP A 61 -0.35 -9.58 1.71
N ALA A 62 0.25 -8.70 0.88
CA ALA A 62 0.13 -7.25 1.03
C ALA A 62 -1.34 -6.78 1.00
N PHE A 63 -2.11 -7.23 0.02
CA PHE A 63 -3.52 -6.87 -0.08
C PHE A 63 -4.36 -7.41 1.09
N GLU A 64 -4.06 -8.60 1.60
CA GLU A 64 -4.73 -9.17 2.78
C GLU A 64 -4.43 -8.34 4.05
N GLU A 65 -3.21 -7.82 4.22
CA GLU A 65 -2.87 -6.92 5.33
C GLU A 65 -3.60 -5.59 5.26
N PHE A 66 -3.73 -5.01 4.05
CA PHE A 66 -4.58 -3.84 3.83
C PHE A 66 -6.02 -4.10 4.29
N LEU A 67 -6.62 -5.22 3.84
CA LEU A 67 -7.98 -5.58 4.23
C LEU A 67 -8.10 -5.84 5.73
N ALA A 68 -7.09 -6.45 6.36
CA ALA A 68 -7.04 -6.68 7.79
C ALA A 68 -7.04 -5.36 8.58
N THR A 69 -6.24 -4.39 8.14
CA THR A 69 -6.18 -3.02 8.71
C THR A 69 -7.52 -2.31 8.55
N VAL A 70 -8.11 -2.31 7.35
CA VAL A 70 -9.45 -1.76 7.09
C VAL A 70 -10.49 -2.43 7.99
N LYS A 71 -10.41 -3.73 8.20
CA LYS A 71 -11.37 -4.47 9.04
C LYS A 71 -11.17 -4.22 10.54
N ARG A 72 -9.93 -3.99 10.99
CA ARG A 72 -9.57 -3.79 12.39
C ARG A 72 -9.83 -2.36 12.85
N ASP A 73 -9.33 -1.39 12.09
CA ASP A 73 -9.32 0.03 12.44
C ASP A 73 -10.30 0.87 11.60
N GLY A 74 -10.79 0.32 10.48
CA GLY A 74 -11.59 1.04 9.50
C GLY A 74 -10.72 1.71 8.44
N ILE A 75 -11.24 1.85 7.22
CA ILE A 75 -10.56 2.58 6.13
C ILE A 75 -10.30 4.06 6.50
N ARG A 76 -11.11 4.63 7.40
CA ARG A 76 -10.91 5.98 7.95
C ARG A 76 -9.63 6.12 8.75
N SER A 77 -9.05 5.01 9.24
CA SER A 77 -7.75 5.02 9.90
C SER A 77 -6.63 5.53 9.00
N PHE A 78 -6.79 5.48 7.66
CA PHE A 78 -5.84 6.05 6.71
C PHE A 78 -5.99 7.57 6.54
N LEU A 79 -7.14 8.15 6.93
CA LEU A 79 -7.43 9.58 6.84
C LEU A 79 -6.97 10.35 8.07
N GLU A 80 -7.02 9.71 9.25
CA GLU A 80 -6.54 10.33 10.48
C GLU A 80 -5.02 10.41 10.44
N GLN A 81 -4.51 11.64 10.21
CA GLN A 81 -3.10 12.07 10.12
C GLN A 81 -2.26 11.78 11.37
N SER A 82 -2.27 10.55 11.83
CA SER A 82 -1.32 10.06 12.78
C SER A 82 -0.45 9.08 12.02
N ILE A 83 0.77 9.50 11.69
CA ILE A 83 1.88 8.63 11.29
C ILE A 83 1.99 7.45 12.27
N HIS A 84 1.25 6.37 12.00
CA HIS A 84 1.36 5.11 12.71
C HIS A 84 2.03 4.19 11.72
N THR A 85 3.34 3.98 11.91
CA THR A 85 4.03 2.86 11.28
C THR A 85 3.28 1.60 11.71
N VAL A 86 2.54 0.98 10.79
CA VAL A 86 1.89 -0.31 11.05
C VAL A 86 3.03 -1.34 11.09
N HIS A 87 3.26 -1.88 12.29
CA HIS A 87 4.24 -2.92 12.60
C HIS A 87 3.58 -4.28 12.70
#